data_AF-A0A0P8YWA8-F1
#
_entry.id   AF-A0A0P8YWA8-F1
#
_cell.length_a   1.000
_cell.length_b   1.000
_cell.length_c   1.000
_cell.angle_alpha   90.00
_cell.angle_beta   90.00
_cell.angle_gamma   90.00
#
_symmetry.space_group_name_H-M   'P 1'
#
loop_
_entity.id
_entity.type
_entity.pdbx_description
1 polymer ?
#
loop_
_entity_poly.entity_id
_entity_poly.type
_entity_poly.pdbx_seq_one_letter_code
_entity_poly.pdbx_strand_id
1 'polypeptide(L)'
;MGITPMEINNKEFKRSFRGYDIDEVDDFLEQVVDDYEKLYKENTALREKINSLSEKLEHYTKIEATLQNTLVLAQGAADQAKNNSQKEAELIIKNSNDTAQKIIDQAHTEVVRINGEYERIKQEFQLFKSRYKTFIQTQLDLLSDIDTLGNDTKSMAASELSSKSNDLHNVLNEYSMKLADGELSAVASEEEETAGSIEEAVELAAKLSGTSSSFDDFDDND
;
A
#
# COMPACT_ATOMS: atom_id res chain seq x y z
N MET A 1 -81.10 -8.46 21.82
CA MET A 1 -81.99 -9.60 21.50
C MET A 1 -83.38 -9.03 21.33
N GLY A 2 -83.99 -9.33 20.20
CA GLY A 2 -85.35 -8.92 19.85
C GLY A 2 -86.12 -10.15 19.38
N ILE A 3 -87.42 -9.98 19.19
CA ILE A 3 -88.37 -11.03 18.84
C ILE A 3 -87.92 -11.71 17.53
N THR A 4 -87.95 -13.03 17.46
CA THR A 4 -87.63 -13.81 16.24
C THR A 4 -88.85 -13.90 15.31
N PRO A 5 -88.67 -14.14 13.99
CA PRO A 5 -89.79 -14.37 13.08
C PRO A 5 -90.74 -15.48 13.57
N MET A 6 -90.19 -16.56 14.16
CA MET A 6 -90.97 -17.64 14.78
C MET A 6 -91.79 -17.19 15.99
N GLU A 7 -91.24 -16.30 16.82
CA GLU A 7 -91.95 -15.76 17.98
C GLU A 7 -93.07 -14.78 17.59
N ILE A 8 -92.96 -14.11 16.44
CA ILE A 8 -94.05 -13.29 15.87
C ILE A 8 -95.16 -14.21 15.35
N ASN A 9 -94.82 -15.27 14.62
CA ASN A 9 -95.79 -16.21 14.06
C ASN A 9 -96.57 -16.99 15.16
N ASN A 10 -95.88 -17.42 16.22
CA ASN A 10 -96.51 -18.14 17.34
C ASN A 10 -97.19 -17.22 18.37
N LYS A 11 -97.37 -15.93 18.07
CA LYS A 11 -97.88 -14.97 19.05
C LYS A 11 -99.40 -15.02 19.15
N GLU A 12 -99.90 -15.54 20.27
CA GLU A 12 -101.33 -15.48 20.57
C GLU A 12 -101.73 -14.19 21.31
N PHE A 13 -102.81 -13.55 20.85
CA PHE A 13 -103.41 -12.37 21.48
C PHE A 13 -104.69 -12.73 22.26
N LYS A 14 -104.93 -12.04 23.38
CA LYS A 14 -106.17 -12.21 24.16
C LYS A 14 -107.35 -11.52 23.48
N ARG A 15 -108.50 -12.20 23.42
CA ARG A 15 -109.75 -11.63 22.88
C ARG A 15 -110.41 -10.64 23.85
N SER A 16 -110.95 -9.53 23.34
CA SER A 16 -111.63 -8.48 24.13
C SER A 16 -112.91 -8.02 23.40
N PHE A 17 -113.92 -7.56 24.15
CA PHE A 17 -115.25 -7.19 23.63
C PHE A 17 -115.25 -6.02 22.61
N ARG A 18 -114.14 -5.29 22.51
CA ARG A 18 -113.85 -4.27 21.48
C ARG A 18 -112.38 -4.36 21.07
N GLY A 19 -112.04 -5.30 20.17
CA GLY A 19 -110.69 -5.53 19.65
C GLY A 19 -110.58 -5.28 18.15
N TYR A 20 -109.38 -5.40 17.63
CA TYR A 20 -109.12 -5.45 16.18
C TYR A 20 -109.73 -6.72 15.56
N ASP A 21 -109.99 -6.68 14.25
CA ASP A 21 -110.38 -7.85 13.48
C ASP A 21 -109.24 -8.88 13.50
N ILE A 22 -109.56 -10.14 13.72
CA ILE A 22 -108.56 -11.20 13.87
C ILE A 22 -107.95 -11.53 12.51
N ASP A 23 -108.78 -11.61 11.47
CA ASP A 23 -108.33 -12.03 10.13
C ASP A 23 -107.40 -10.95 9.52
N GLU A 24 -107.74 -9.66 9.69
CA GLU A 24 -106.90 -8.55 9.21
C GLU A 24 -105.56 -8.45 9.96
N VAL A 25 -105.56 -8.76 11.27
CA VAL A 25 -104.33 -8.76 12.08
C VAL A 25 -103.46 -9.95 11.70
N ASP A 26 -104.03 -11.12 11.47
CA ASP A 26 -103.28 -12.31 11.06
C ASP A 26 -102.64 -12.13 9.68
N ASP A 27 -103.37 -11.59 8.68
CA ASP A 27 -102.85 -11.24 7.36
C ASP A 27 -101.67 -10.24 7.45
N PHE A 28 -101.80 -9.23 8.32
CA PHE A 28 -100.73 -8.25 8.53
C PHE A 28 -99.51 -8.89 9.23
N LEU A 29 -99.72 -9.75 10.22
CA LEU A 29 -98.64 -10.45 10.92
C LEU A 29 -97.88 -11.38 9.98
N GLU A 30 -98.56 -12.04 9.04
CA GLU A 30 -97.90 -12.88 8.03
C GLU A 30 -96.97 -12.04 7.15
N GLN A 31 -97.42 -10.87 6.69
CA GLN A 31 -96.57 -9.93 5.94
C GLN A 31 -95.38 -9.41 6.77
N VAL A 32 -95.59 -9.12 8.06
CA VAL A 32 -94.53 -8.70 8.97
C VAL A 32 -93.52 -9.82 9.18
N VAL A 33 -93.96 -11.07 9.35
CA VAL A 33 -93.07 -12.23 9.50
C VAL A 33 -92.17 -12.39 8.28
N ASP A 34 -92.73 -12.31 7.06
CA ASP A 34 -91.99 -12.44 5.81
C ASP A 34 -90.89 -11.37 5.67
N ASP A 35 -91.23 -10.11 5.90
CA ASP A 35 -90.26 -9.01 5.77
C ASP A 35 -89.23 -9.03 6.90
N TYR A 36 -89.62 -9.43 8.11
CA TYR A 36 -88.70 -9.59 9.23
C TYR A 36 -87.74 -10.76 9.03
N GLU A 37 -88.18 -11.86 8.40
CA GLU A 37 -87.31 -12.98 8.04
C GLU A 37 -86.28 -12.57 6.99
N LYS A 38 -86.69 -11.81 5.95
CA LYS A 38 -85.75 -11.25 4.95
C LYS A 38 -84.70 -10.35 5.62
N LEU A 39 -85.14 -9.42 6.46
CA LEU A 39 -84.25 -8.53 7.22
C LEU A 39 -83.30 -9.31 8.13
N TYR A 40 -83.79 -10.35 8.80
CA TYR A 40 -82.97 -11.18 9.67
C TYR A 40 -81.88 -11.95 8.90
N LYS A 41 -82.24 -12.55 7.75
CA LYS A 41 -81.30 -13.23 6.86
C LYS A 41 -80.24 -12.26 6.32
N GLU A 42 -80.66 -11.10 5.83
CA GLU A 42 -79.74 -10.08 5.31
C GLU A 42 -78.81 -9.56 6.42
N ASN A 43 -79.32 -9.29 7.62
CA ASN A 43 -78.50 -8.84 8.74
C ASN A 43 -77.44 -9.89 9.12
N THR A 44 -77.83 -11.16 9.13
CA THR A 44 -76.91 -12.27 9.43
C THR A 44 -75.82 -12.38 8.36
N ALA A 45 -76.19 -12.35 7.08
CA ALA A 45 -75.23 -12.39 5.97
C ALA A 45 -74.29 -11.18 5.96
N LEU A 46 -74.79 -9.98 6.28
CA LEU A 46 -73.97 -8.77 6.40
C LEU A 46 -72.99 -8.87 7.57
N ARG A 47 -73.43 -9.39 8.73
CA ARG A 47 -72.54 -9.62 9.89
C ARG A 47 -71.43 -10.61 9.57
N GLU A 48 -71.75 -11.71 8.91
CA GLU A 48 -70.74 -12.70 8.45
C GLU A 48 -69.75 -12.06 7.49
N LYS A 49 -70.23 -11.24 6.54
CA LYS A 49 -69.37 -10.51 5.61
C LYS A 49 -68.46 -9.51 6.32
N ILE A 50 -68.98 -8.77 7.30
CA ILE A 50 -68.20 -7.83 8.12
C ILE A 50 -67.12 -8.58 8.88
N ASN A 51 -67.44 -9.72 9.51
CA ASN A 51 -66.47 -10.52 10.23
C ASN A 51 -65.36 -11.02 9.29
N SER A 52 -65.72 -11.58 8.12
CA SER A 52 -64.75 -12.04 7.12
C SER A 52 -63.85 -10.91 6.60
N LEU A 53 -64.42 -9.72 6.35
CA LEU A 53 -63.64 -8.56 5.91
C LEU A 53 -62.71 -8.06 7.03
N SER A 54 -63.16 -8.10 8.28
CA SER A 54 -62.37 -7.69 9.44
C SER A 54 -61.18 -8.62 9.66
N GLU A 55 -61.36 -9.94 9.54
CA GLU A 55 -60.27 -10.92 9.60
C GLU A 55 -59.23 -10.70 8.48
N LYS A 56 -59.69 -10.44 7.25
CA LYS A 56 -58.81 -10.12 6.13
C LYS A 56 -58.03 -8.83 6.37
N LEU A 57 -58.70 -7.80 6.90
CA LEU A 57 -58.05 -6.54 7.24
C LEU A 57 -56.94 -6.76 8.26
N GLU A 58 -57.22 -7.48 9.34
CA GLU A 58 -56.23 -7.81 10.37
C GLU A 58 -55.04 -8.59 9.80
N HIS A 59 -55.30 -9.54 8.89
CA HIS A 59 -54.25 -10.27 8.18
C HIS A 59 -53.37 -9.33 7.34
N TYR A 60 -53.98 -8.42 6.57
CA TYR A 60 -53.22 -7.46 5.77
C TYR A 60 -52.43 -6.48 6.64
N THR A 61 -52.98 -6.00 7.76
CA THR A 61 -52.24 -5.15 8.71
C THR A 61 -51.01 -5.87 9.27
N LYS A 62 -51.12 -7.17 9.59
CA LYS A 62 -49.97 -7.97 10.05
C LYS A 62 -48.91 -8.13 8.95
N ILE A 63 -49.33 -8.35 7.71
CA ILE A 63 -48.41 -8.43 6.57
C ILE A 63 -47.71 -7.10 6.35
N GLU A 64 -48.45 -5.99 6.37
CA GLU A 64 -47.90 -4.63 6.20
C GLU A 64 -46.84 -4.34 7.27
N ALA A 65 -47.16 -4.60 8.54
CA ALA A 65 -46.21 -4.42 9.64
C ALA A 65 -44.95 -5.29 9.47
N THR A 66 -45.13 -6.54 9.04
CA THR A 66 -43.99 -7.44 8.77
C THR A 66 -43.14 -6.91 7.61
N LEU A 67 -43.77 -6.50 6.51
CA LEU A 67 -43.08 -5.97 5.33
C LEU A 67 -42.32 -4.68 5.66
N GLN A 68 -42.92 -3.77 6.43
CA GLN A 68 -42.27 -2.55 6.88
C GLN A 68 -41.04 -2.85 7.74
N ASN A 69 -41.14 -3.79 8.68
CA ASN A 69 -40.00 -4.23 9.48
C ASN A 69 -38.91 -4.86 8.62
N THR A 70 -39.28 -5.72 7.66
CA THR A 70 -38.31 -6.32 6.72
C THR A 70 -37.63 -5.27 5.85
N LEU A 71 -38.34 -4.23 5.39
CA LEU A 71 -37.75 -3.13 4.61
C LEU A 71 -36.72 -2.35 5.44
N VAL A 72 -37.04 -2.05 6.70
CA VAL A 72 -36.09 -1.36 7.60
C VAL A 72 -34.85 -2.22 7.85
N LEU A 73 -35.02 -3.53 8.08
CA LEU A 73 -33.90 -4.45 8.25
C LEU A 73 -33.04 -4.55 6.98
N ALA A 74 -33.67 -4.66 5.82
CA ALA A 74 -32.96 -4.71 4.54
C ALA A 74 -32.19 -3.42 4.27
N GLN A 75 -32.77 -2.26 4.58
CA GLN A 75 -32.09 -0.97 4.48
C GLN A 75 -30.89 -0.90 5.43
N GLY A 76 -31.07 -1.28 6.70
CA GLY A 76 -29.98 -1.32 7.68
C GLY A 76 -28.84 -2.25 7.27
N ALA A 77 -29.16 -3.43 6.73
CA ALA A 77 -28.17 -4.37 6.20
C ALA A 77 -27.43 -3.80 4.98
N ALA A 78 -28.13 -3.12 4.06
CA ALA A 78 -27.53 -2.47 2.91
C ALA A 78 -26.60 -1.31 3.32
N ASP A 79 -27.03 -0.47 4.27
CA ASP A 79 -26.23 0.62 4.80
C ASP A 79 -24.99 0.11 5.54
N GLN A 80 -25.12 -0.97 6.32
CA GLN A 80 -24.00 -1.62 6.99
C GLN A 80 -23.01 -2.21 5.98
N ALA A 81 -23.50 -2.91 4.94
CA ALA A 81 -22.65 -3.45 3.88
C ALA A 81 -21.90 -2.32 3.16
N LYS A 82 -22.59 -1.24 2.80
CA LYS A 82 -21.98 -0.06 2.15
C LYS A 82 -20.90 0.58 3.03
N ASN A 83 -21.19 0.82 4.31
CA ASN A 83 -20.21 1.41 5.24
C ASN A 83 -18.98 0.50 5.43
N ASN A 84 -19.18 -0.82 5.52
CA ASN A 84 -18.08 -1.76 5.64
C ASN A 84 -17.21 -1.76 4.38
N SER A 85 -17.81 -1.82 3.19
CA SER A 85 -17.08 -1.76 1.92
C SER A 85 -16.35 -0.43 1.74
N GLN A 86 -16.91 0.69 2.19
CA GLN A 86 -16.23 1.99 2.16
C GLN A 86 -14.99 2.00 3.05
N LYS A 87 -15.11 1.53 4.30
CA LYS A 87 -13.97 1.42 5.22
C LYS A 87 -12.88 0.49 4.69
N GLU A 88 -13.28 -0.64 4.12
CA GLU A 88 -12.34 -1.60 3.53
C GLU A 88 -11.61 -0.99 2.32
N ALA A 89 -12.33 -0.29 1.45
CA ALA A 89 -11.73 0.43 0.32
C ALA A 89 -10.73 1.51 0.78
N GLU A 90 -11.08 2.29 1.82
CA GLU A 90 -10.17 3.29 2.40
C GLU A 90 -8.90 2.64 2.96
N LEU A 91 -9.03 1.52 3.66
CA LEU A 91 -7.88 0.75 4.17
C LEU A 91 -7.01 0.20 3.04
N ILE A 92 -7.62 -0.32 1.97
CA ILE A 92 -6.88 -0.81 0.80
C ILE A 92 -6.08 0.33 0.15
N ILE A 93 -6.71 1.48 -0.07
CA ILE A 93 -6.05 2.66 -0.66
C ILE A 93 -4.89 3.11 0.24
N LYS A 94 -5.12 3.20 1.55
CA LYS A 94 -4.09 3.59 2.52
C LYS A 94 -2.90 2.61 2.48
N ASN A 95 -3.16 1.31 2.58
CA ASN A 95 -2.11 0.29 2.57
C ASN A 95 -1.35 0.28 1.23
N SER A 96 -2.05 0.50 0.11
CA SER A 96 -1.44 0.62 -1.21
C SER A 96 -0.50 1.83 -1.29
N ASN A 97 -0.94 2.99 -0.76
CA ASN A 97 -0.10 4.18 -0.71
C ASN A 97 1.12 3.99 0.19
N ASP A 98 0.95 3.39 1.37
CA ASP A 98 2.06 3.09 2.29
C ASP A 98 3.08 2.13 1.65
N THR A 99 2.59 1.14 0.90
CA THR A 99 3.44 0.18 0.17
C THR A 99 4.17 0.85 -0.99
N ALA A 100 3.47 1.68 -1.77
CA ALA A 100 4.07 2.45 -2.86
C ALA A 100 5.17 3.39 -2.33
N GLN A 101 4.90 4.08 -1.21
CA GLN A 101 5.89 4.95 -0.58
C GLN A 101 7.14 4.17 -0.15
N LYS A 102 6.97 3.01 0.49
CA LYS A 102 8.10 2.14 0.86
C LYS A 102 8.92 1.71 -0.34
N ILE A 103 8.29 1.35 -1.45
CA ILE A 103 8.99 0.98 -2.69
C ILE A 103 9.80 2.16 -3.23
N ILE A 104 9.24 3.36 -3.22
CA ILE A 104 9.93 4.58 -3.65
C ILE A 104 11.14 4.87 -2.74
N ASP A 105 10.95 4.79 -1.42
CA ASP A 105 12.02 5.05 -0.45
C ASP A 105 13.16 4.03 -0.59
N GLN A 106 12.82 2.75 -0.80
CA GLN A 106 13.79 1.69 -1.08
C GLN A 106 14.53 1.95 -2.40
N ALA A 107 13.82 2.30 -3.47
CA ALA A 107 14.44 2.61 -4.76
C ALA A 107 15.38 3.82 -4.66
N HIS A 108 14.99 4.87 -3.92
CA HIS A 108 15.84 6.03 -3.68
C HIS A 108 17.11 5.64 -2.90
N THR A 109 16.96 4.81 -1.87
CA THR A 109 18.10 4.31 -1.08
C THR A 109 19.07 3.51 -1.95
N GLU A 110 18.55 2.64 -2.81
CA GLU A 110 19.38 1.88 -3.76
C GLU A 110 20.09 2.78 -4.77
N VAL A 111 19.41 3.82 -5.30
CA VAL A 111 20.04 4.80 -6.21
C VAL A 111 21.19 5.51 -5.53
N VAL A 112 21.01 5.96 -4.28
CA VAL A 112 22.08 6.59 -3.50
C VAL A 112 23.24 5.62 -3.27
N ARG A 113 22.95 4.36 -2.92
CA ARG A 113 23.96 3.32 -2.73
C ARG A 113 24.77 3.07 -4.00
N ILE A 114 24.09 2.85 -5.13
CA ILE A 114 24.71 2.60 -6.44
C ILE A 114 25.56 3.79 -6.89
N ASN A 115 25.07 5.02 -6.71
CA ASN A 115 25.86 6.22 -7.04
C ASN A 115 27.12 6.34 -6.16
N GLY A 116 27.02 5.99 -4.87
CA GLY A 116 28.18 5.93 -3.98
C GLY A 116 29.21 4.89 -4.42
N GLU A 117 28.76 3.68 -4.78
CA GLU A 117 29.63 2.63 -5.33
C GLU A 117 30.25 3.05 -6.67
N TYR A 118 29.48 3.70 -7.53
CA TYR A 118 29.97 4.22 -8.81
C TYR A 118 31.09 5.25 -8.63
N GLU A 119 30.90 6.25 -7.77
CA GLU A 119 31.92 7.27 -7.51
C GLU A 119 33.17 6.65 -6.86
N ARG A 120 33.00 5.67 -5.97
CA ARG A 120 34.11 4.92 -5.38
C ARG A 120 34.92 4.18 -6.45
N ILE A 121 34.28 3.37 -7.29
CA ILE A 121 34.95 2.62 -8.37
C ILE A 121 35.65 3.57 -9.34
N LYS A 122 35.02 4.71 -9.64
CA LYS A 122 35.61 5.74 -10.51
C LYS A 122 36.87 6.35 -9.90
N GLN A 123 36.89 6.63 -8.60
CA GLN A 123 38.10 7.09 -7.89
C GLN A 123 39.20 6.02 -7.92
N GLU A 124 38.85 4.77 -7.62
CA GLU A 124 39.78 3.62 -7.69
C GLU A 124 40.38 3.48 -9.09
N PHE A 125 39.57 3.63 -10.15
CA PHE A 125 40.04 3.58 -11.53
C PHE A 125 40.97 4.76 -11.89
N GLN A 126 40.69 5.97 -11.42
CA GLN A 126 41.58 7.12 -11.64
C GLN A 126 42.92 6.93 -10.93
N LEU A 127 42.91 6.41 -9.70
CA LEU A 127 44.12 6.09 -8.96
C LEU A 127 44.94 5.03 -9.68
N PHE A 128 44.29 3.95 -10.12
CA PHE A 128 44.92 2.90 -10.93
C PHE A 128 45.54 3.48 -12.20
N LYS A 129 44.79 4.31 -12.94
CA LYS A 129 45.27 4.97 -14.16
C LYS A 129 46.50 5.84 -13.90
N SER A 130 46.49 6.63 -12.82
CA SER A 130 47.63 7.48 -12.44
C SER A 130 48.86 6.64 -12.12
N ARG A 131 48.71 5.63 -11.26
CA ARG A 131 49.80 4.71 -10.89
C ARG A 131 50.37 3.97 -12.10
N TYR A 132 49.50 3.50 -13.00
CA TYR A 132 49.92 2.80 -14.22
C TYR A 132 50.63 3.73 -15.20
N LYS A 133 50.19 5.00 -15.31
CA LYS A 133 50.90 6.00 -16.11
C LYS A 133 52.30 6.26 -15.55
N THR A 134 52.42 6.47 -14.24
CA THR A 134 53.72 6.65 -13.58
C THR A 134 54.61 5.42 -13.80
N PHE A 135 54.06 4.21 -13.67
CA PHE A 135 54.78 2.96 -13.96
C PHE A 135 55.41 2.98 -15.36
N ILE A 136 54.61 3.26 -16.40
CA ILE A 136 55.11 3.29 -17.78
C ILE A 136 56.14 4.42 -17.98
N GLN A 137 55.92 5.59 -17.38
CA GLN A 137 56.88 6.70 -17.45
C GLN A 137 58.22 6.33 -16.82
N THR A 138 58.21 5.75 -15.62
CA THR A 138 59.44 5.26 -14.97
C THR A 138 60.14 4.20 -15.81
N GLN A 139 59.41 3.26 -16.42
CA GLN A 139 60.02 2.26 -17.32
C GLN A 139 60.64 2.90 -18.57
N LEU A 140 60.02 3.95 -19.12
CA LEU A 140 60.56 4.71 -20.26
C LEU A 140 61.79 5.53 -19.88
N ASP A 141 61.77 6.19 -18.71
CA ASP A 141 62.91 6.95 -18.19
C ASP A 141 64.11 6.03 -17.98
N LEU A 142 63.89 4.87 -17.35
CA LEU A 142 64.93 3.85 -17.16
C LEU A 142 65.51 3.33 -18.48
N LEU A 143 64.67 3.13 -19.51
CA LEU A 143 65.14 2.74 -20.83
C LEU A 143 65.98 3.85 -21.49
N SER A 144 65.58 5.10 -21.31
CA SER A 144 66.30 6.27 -21.80
C SER A 144 67.66 6.43 -21.11
N ASP A 145 67.74 6.17 -19.81
CA ASP A 145 68.99 6.17 -19.04
C ASP A 145 69.93 5.03 -19.49
N ILE A 146 69.40 3.86 -19.84
CA ILE A 146 70.20 2.75 -20.42
C ILE A 146 70.80 3.14 -21.78
N ASP A 147 70.10 3.93 -22.58
CA ASP A 147 70.60 4.40 -23.88
C ASP A 147 71.66 5.50 -23.75
N THR A 148 71.71 6.22 -22.63
CA THR A 148 72.72 7.26 -22.35
C THR A 148 73.97 6.75 -21.63
N LEU A 149 73.97 5.49 -21.14
CA LEU A 149 75.08 4.88 -20.41
C LEU A 149 75.96 3.95 -21.29
N GLY A 150 77.28 4.06 -21.13
CA GLY A 150 78.28 3.24 -21.83
C GLY A 150 78.20 1.74 -21.46
N ASN A 151 78.69 0.88 -22.37
CA ASN A 151 78.46 -0.58 -22.36
C ASN A 151 78.79 -1.32 -21.05
N ASP A 152 79.67 -0.82 -20.19
CA ASP A 152 80.09 -1.52 -18.96
C ASP A 152 79.12 -1.31 -17.78
N THR A 153 78.26 -0.28 -17.81
CA THR A 153 77.25 -0.01 -16.76
C THR A 153 75.86 -0.61 -17.07
N LYS A 154 75.63 -1.09 -18.30
CA LYS A 154 74.36 -1.71 -18.71
C LYS A 154 73.99 -2.97 -17.93
N SER A 155 74.98 -3.76 -17.50
CA SER A 155 74.75 -5.02 -16.76
C SER A 155 74.28 -4.80 -15.32
N MET A 156 74.68 -3.70 -14.68
CA MET A 156 74.27 -3.37 -13.32
C MET A 156 72.89 -2.69 -13.32
N ALA A 157 72.67 -1.76 -14.26
CA ALA A 157 71.36 -1.14 -14.47
C ALA A 157 70.28 -2.17 -14.83
N ALA A 158 70.58 -3.18 -15.67
CA ALA A 158 69.63 -4.25 -16.00
C ALA A 158 69.23 -5.13 -14.80
N SER A 159 70.11 -5.31 -13.82
CA SER A 159 69.80 -6.06 -12.60
C SER A 159 68.91 -5.27 -11.64
N GLU A 160 69.17 -3.97 -11.47
CA GLU A 160 68.28 -3.07 -10.71
C GLU A 160 66.92 -2.87 -11.41
N LEU A 161 66.90 -2.89 -12.75
CA LEU A 161 65.69 -2.84 -13.57
C LEU A 161 64.78 -4.03 -13.28
N SER A 162 65.36 -5.23 -13.18
CA SER A 162 64.63 -6.46 -12.87
C SER A 162 64.10 -6.46 -11.42
N SER A 163 64.88 -5.99 -10.45
CA SER A 163 64.42 -5.96 -9.05
C SER A 163 63.30 -4.94 -8.83
N LYS A 164 63.45 -3.70 -9.32
CA LYS A 164 62.40 -2.68 -9.20
C LYS A 164 61.15 -3.02 -10.03
N SER A 165 61.30 -3.68 -11.18
CA SER A 165 60.16 -4.19 -11.94
C SER A 165 59.39 -5.27 -11.17
N ASN A 166 60.09 -6.14 -10.43
CA ASN A 166 59.45 -7.20 -9.64
C ASN A 166 58.76 -6.66 -8.39
N ASP A 167 59.38 -5.72 -7.67
CA ASP A 167 58.78 -5.09 -6.49
C ASP A 167 57.46 -4.39 -6.85
N LEU A 168 57.44 -3.70 -7.98
CA LEU A 168 56.27 -2.97 -8.45
C LEU A 168 55.20 -3.89 -9.05
N HIS A 169 55.60 -5.01 -9.67
CA HIS A 169 54.69 -6.07 -10.10
C HIS A 169 53.99 -6.73 -8.90
N ASN A 170 54.71 -6.95 -7.80
CA ASN A 170 54.15 -7.51 -6.58
C ASN A 170 53.13 -6.57 -5.93
N VAL A 171 53.40 -5.26 -5.87
CA VAL A 171 52.44 -4.27 -5.36
C VAL A 171 51.17 -4.22 -6.22
N LEU A 172 51.30 -4.28 -7.56
CA LEU A 172 50.16 -4.35 -8.46
C LEU A 172 49.34 -5.63 -8.29
N ASN A 173 50.02 -6.77 -8.08
CA ASN A 173 49.37 -8.06 -7.90
C ASN A 173 48.63 -8.14 -6.56
N GLU A 174 49.22 -7.62 -5.48
CA GLU A 174 48.57 -7.51 -4.17
C GLU A 174 47.30 -6.65 -4.24
N TYR A 175 47.34 -5.55 -4.98
CA TYR A 175 46.17 -4.69 -5.20
C TYR A 175 45.09 -5.37 -6.05
N SER A 176 45.49 -6.12 -7.08
CA SER A 176 44.56 -6.90 -7.90
C SER A 176 43.86 -8.01 -7.11
N MET A 177 44.54 -8.59 -6.10
CA MET A 177 43.97 -9.56 -5.17
C MET A 177 42.97 -8.91 -4.21
N LYS A 178 43.28 -7.73 -3.66
CA LYS A 178 42.37 -6.98 -2.78
C LYS A 178 41.13 -6.46 -3.51
N LEU A 179 41.24 -6.15 -4.81
CA LEU A 179 40.12 -5.84 -5.69
C LEU A 179 39.18 -7.04 -5.93
N ALA A 180 39.71 -8.27 -5.91
CA ALA A 180 38.92 -9.48 -6.13
C ALA A 180 38.12 -9.93 -4.89
N ASP A 181 38.60 -9.61 -3.68
CA ASP A 181 37.97 -10.02 -2.42
C ASP A 181 36.95 -9.01 -1.84
N GLY A 182 36.82 -7.81 -2.43
CA GLY A 182 35.82 -6.83 -1.99
C GLY A 182 36.07 -6.21 -0.60
N GLU A 183 37.23 -6.48 0.02
CA GLU A 183 37.62 -5.97 1.33
C GLU A 183 38.56 -4.77 1.21
N LEU A 184 38.00 -3.58 0.97
CA LEU A 184 38.76 -2.32 1.12
C LEU A 184 37.97 -1.34 1.99
N SER A 185 37.71 -1.73 3.25
CA SER A 185 37.17 -0.83 4.28
C SER A 185 38.24 -0.34 5.25
N ALA A 186 39.48 -0.85 5.21
CA ALA A 186 40.46 -0.65 6.28
C ALA A 186 41.74 0.11 5.90
N VAL A 187 41.96 0.49 4.63
CA VAL A 187 43.25 1.05 4.20
C VAL A 187 43.30 2.59 4.26
N ALA A 188 42.17 3.28 4.49
CA ALA A 188 42.14 4.73 4.59
C ALA A 188 42.84 5.31 5.84
N SER A 189 43.18 4.49 6.84
CA SER A 189 43.82 4.94 8.10
C SER A 189 45.33 4.74 8.17
N GLU A 190 45.97 4.12 7.17
CA GLU A 190 47.43 3.86 7.19
C GLU A 190 48.22 4.68 6.15
N GLU A 191 47.55 5.51 5.33
CA GLU A 191 48.21 6.28 4.26
C GLU A 191 48.88 7.60 4.72
N GLU A 192 48.66 8.07 5.95
CA GLU A 192 49.27 9.33 6.42
C GLU A 192 50.77 9.18 6.79
N GLU A 193 51.20 7.98 7.19
CA GLU A 193 52.58 7.75 7.68
C GLU A 193 53.57 7.40 6.54
N THR A 194 53.05 6.79 5.46
CA THR A 194 53.87 6.37 4.31
C THR A 194 54.11 7.49 3.31
N ALA A 195 53.18 8.44 3.17
CA ALA A 195 53.36 9.66 2.37
C ALA A 195 54.50 10.53 2.92
N GLY A 196 54.59 10.68 4.25
CA GLY A 196 55.66 11.46 4.91
C GLY A 196 57.06 10.87 4.71
N SER A 197 57.19 9.54 4.75
CA SER A 197 58.49 8.86 4.50
C SER A 197 58.98 8.99 3.05
N ILE A 198 58.06 9.15 2.09
CA ILE A 198 58.42 9.33 0.68
C ILE A 198 58.83 10.78 0.41
N GLU A 199 58.16 11.75 1.05
CA GLU A 199 58.50 13.17 0.91
C GLU A 199 59.88 13.50 1.53
N GLU A 200 60.20 12.92 2.70
CA GLU A 200 61.56 13.01 3.29
C GLU A 200 62.64 12.37 2.42
N ALA A 201 62.34 11.22 1.78
CA ALA A 201 63.28 10.55 0.89
C ALA A 201 63.56 11.36 -0.39
N VAL A 202 62.55 12.06 -0.91
CA VAL A 202 62.68 12.95 -2.07
C VAL A 202 63.50 14.19 -1.71
N GLU A 203 63.28 14.77 -0.54
CA GLU A 203 64.05 15.95 -0.10
C GLU A 203 65.52 15.61 0.18
N LEU A 204 65.80 14.42 0.74
CA LEU A 204 67.16 13.93 0.96
C LEU A 204 67.89 13.67 -0.38
N ALA A 205 67.19 13.12 -1.38
CA ALA A 205 67.74 12.88 -2.71
C ALA A 205 68.02 14.20 -3.47
N ALA A 206 67.18 15.22 -3.29
CA ALA A 206 67.41 16.56 -3.86
C ALA A 206 68.64 17.25 -3.22
N LYS A 207 68.84 17.09 -1.91
CA LYS A 207 70.04 17.60 -1.20
C LYS A 207 71.32 16.89 -1.62
N LEU A 208 71.27 15.58 -1.88
CA LEU A 208 72.44 14.78 -2.30
C LEU A 208 72.83 14.97 -3.77
N SER A 209 71.88 15.33 -4.64
CA SER A 209 72.11 15.55 -6.08
C SER A 209 72.64 16.95 -6.42
N GLY A 210 72.82 17.84 -5.44
CA GLY A 210 73.43 19.16 -5.64
C GLY A 210 72.60 20.14 -6.49
N THR A 211 71.36 19.79 -6.83
CA THR A 211 70.42 20.69 -7.51
C THR A 211 69.70 21.57 -6.49
N SER A 212 70.39 22.54 -5.91
CA SER A 212 69.72 23.71 -5.32
C SER A 212 69.35 24.65 -6.46
N SER A 213 68.18 24.48 -7.08
CA SER A 213 67.57 25.56 -7.85
C SER A 213 66.40 26.12 -7.06
N SER A 214 66.68 27.25 -6.40
CA SER A 214 65.76 28.31 -6.02
C SER A 214 64.48 28.34 -6.87
N PHE A 215 63.35 28.08 -6.22
CA PHE A 215 62.03 28.51 -6.65
C PHE A 215 61.39 29.27 -5.49
N ASP A 216 62.04 30.38 -5.11
CA ASP A 216 61.44 31.49 -4.38
C ASP A 216 61.49 32.70 -5.32
N ASP A 217 60.46 33.54 -5.24
CA ASP A 217 60.20 34.78 -5.99
C ASP A 217 59.41 34.64 -7.31
N PHE A 218 58.10 34.44 -7.18
CA PHE A 218 57.14 35.30 -7.86
C PHE A 218 56.04 35.71 -6.87
N ASP A 219 56.41 36.74 -6.11
CA ASP A 219 55.53 37.57 -5.30
C ASP A 219 54.83 38.61 -6.20
N ASP A 220 53.57 38.86 -5.88
CA ASP A 220 52.75 40.05 -6.15
C ASP A 220 53.11 41.01 -7.31
N ASN A 221 52.16 41.22 -8.24
CA ASN A 221 51.68 42.56 -8.63
C ASN A 221 50.45 42.51 -9.58
N ASP A 222 49.44 43.29 -9.17
CA ASP A 222 48.23 43.81 -9.87
C ASP A 222 47.15 42.84 -10.41
#